data_AF-A0A0Q5ER64-F1
#
_entry.id   AF-A0A0Q5ER64-F1
#
_cell.length_a   1.000
_cell.length_b   1.000
_cell.length_c   1.000
_cell.angle_alpha   90.00
_cell.angle_beta   90.00
_cell.angle_gamma   90.00
#
_symmetry.space_group_name_H-M   'P 1'
#
loop_
_entity.id
_entity.type
_entity.pdbx_description
1 polymer ?
#
loop_
_entity_poly.entity_id
_entity_poly.type
_entity_poly.pdbx_seq_one_letter_code
_entity_poly.pdbx_strand_id
1 'polypeptide(L)'
;MSGSFIHFLVPSLDSALELTFFTLIVGGMLASLICAERYGRTATWERNWQGGTHKGALDLEHGSISELSHALASLPERIVSNMPGLLLIFGLLGTFLGLGMALDKASGVLQGSAESLDAMSDSLAQLTGMMKDLGSKFKTSTWGIIAFIVLKLWESSRWSAESRRSDWCVRQMKQAMDQGRKELRAYSDVRDRQAREALEQVGERLVQSINAQSQLLAAEFKGLKLLNMQMAKQAQGQHEALVEQFTALSNQIGEGNHCLASLDRHAATAGEHLEQLKTLAGQENPQAQEQHQLLIDHLTTLATLTEESNLSLDSLDHRAERATAQLDELQNLERQLAQQAQGHHGILIKQLMTLSTQAGDGNRSLASLDERSEQSVHHWSVAAAQLQASVDGIAGDLQQATGTITTAVGGLASEVEGLTAQARDASEPADAPEPV
;
A
#
# COMPACT_ATOMS: atom_id res chain seq x y z
N MET A 1 24.36 70.40 -30.48
CA MET A 1 22.94 70.22 -30.87
C MET A 1 22.03 69.79 -29.72
N SER A 2 22.54 69.24 -28.61
CA SER A 2 21.76 68.80 -27.43
C SER A 2 21.10 69.92 -26.61
N GLY A 3 21.62 71.15 -26.65
CA GLY A 3 21.07 72.28 -25.88
C GLY A 3 19.69 72.79 -26.34
N SER A 4 19.36 72.65 -27.63
CA SER A 4 18.09 73.16 -28.18
C SER A 4 16.90 72.26 -27.88
N PHE A 5 17.13 70.94 -27.78
CA PHE A 5 16.09 69.96 -27.44
C PHE A 5 15.71 70.03 -25.96
N ILE A 6 16.70 70.17 -25.07
CA ILE A 6 16.45 70.33 -23.62
C ILE A 6 15.67 71.64 -23.36
N HIS A 7 16.02 72.72 -24.06
CA HIS A 7 15.29 73.99 -23.95
C HIS A 7 13.84 73.90 -24.47
N PHE A 8 13.54 73.01 -25.43
CA PHE A 8 12.17 72.74 -25.85
C PHE A 8 11.37 71.97 -24.79
N LEU A 9 12.03 71.05 -24.06
CA LEU A 9 11.42 70.24 -23.00
C LEU A 9 11.23 70.96 -21.67
N VAL A 10 11.95 72.05 -21.39
CA VAL A 10 11.76 72.80 -20.14
C VAL A 10 10.48 73.65 -20.25
N PRO A 11 9.59 73.65 -19.25
CA PRO A 11 8.38 74.46 -19.28
C PRO A 11 8.74 75.95 -19.40
N SER A 12 7.95 76.70 -20.17
CA SER A 12 8.08 78.15 -20.19
C SER A 12 7.53 78.69 -18.86
N LEU A 13 8.33 79.48 -18.13
CA LEU A 13 7.94 79.99 -16.82
C LEU A 13 6.81 81.05 -16.89
N ASP A 14 6.52 81.55 -18.09
CA ASP A 14 5.52 82.59 -18.33
C ASP A 14 4.09 82.02 -18.44
N SER A 15 3.94 80.72 -18.68
CA SER A 15 2.64 80.06 -18.83
C SER A 15 2.28 79.22 -17.61
N ALA A 16 1.41 79.76 -16.75
CA ALA A 16 0.94 79.07 -15.54
C ALA A 16 0.38 77.66 -15.84
N LEU A 17 -0.30 77.48 -16.98
CA LEU A 17 -0.87 76.19 -17.37
C LEU A 17 0.22 75.15 -17.69
N GLU A 18 1.25 75.50 -18.48
CA GLU A 18 2.36 74.58 -18.78
C GLU A 18 3.08 74.13 -17.51
N LEU A 19 3.27 75.05 -16.56
CA LEU A 19 3.90 74.75 -15.28
C LEU A 19 3.05 73.81 -14.43
N THR A 20 1.72 73.97 -14.39
CA THR A 20 0.81 73.07 -13.65
C THR A 20 0.82 71.65 -14.23
N PHE A 21 0.75 71.49 -15.56
CA PHE A 21 0.82 70.16 -16.17
C PHE A 21 2.21 69.53 -16.02
N PHE A 22 3.29 70.31 -16.15
CA PHE A 22 4.64 69.81 -15.94
C PHE A 22 4.85 69.30 -14.52
N THR A 23 4.47 70.09 -13.51
CA THR A 23 4.59 69.71 -12.09
C THR A 23 3.72 68.51 -11.74
N LEU A 24 2.52 68.42 -12.31
CA LEU A 24 1.61 67.28 -12.12
C LEU A 24 2.17 65.99 -12.74
N ILE A 25 2.68 66.05 -13.98
CA ILE A 25 3.24 64.89 -14.68
C ILE A 25 4.55 64.43 -14.02
N VAL A 26 5.49 65.35 -13.77
CA VAL A 26 6.78 65.01 -13.16
C VAL A 26 6.60 64.60 -11.70
N GLY A 27 5.74 65.29 -10.95
CA GLY A 27 5.40 64.95 -9.57
C GLY A 27 4.72 63.58 -9.47
N GLY A 28 3.77 63.29 -10.35
CA GLY A 28 3.11 61.98 -10.45
C GLY A 28 4.09 60.86 -10.80
N MET A 29 5.03 61.12 -11.71
CA MET A 29 6.09 60.17 -12.09
C MET A 29 7.01 59.86 -10.90
N LEU A 30 7.51 60.89 -10.20
CA LEU A 30 8.36 60.72 -9.03
C LEU A 30 7.64 60.05 -7.86
N ALA A 31 6.39 60.43 -7.59
CA ALA A 31 5.58 59.78 -6.56
C ALA A 31 5.36 58.29 -6.85
N SER A 32 5.12 57.94 -8.12
CA SER A 32 4.96 56.55 -8.55
C SER A 32 6.24 55.72 -8.34
N LEU A 33 7.40 56.28 -8.69
CA LEU A 33 8.71 55.66 -8.44
C LEU A 33 8.98 55.44 -6.95
N ILE A 34 8.76 56.47 -6.12
CA ILE A 34 8.97 56.39 -4.67
C ILE A 34 8.03 55.38 -4.02
N CYS A 35 6.76 55.36 -4.42
CA CYS A 35 5.79 54.38 -3.94
C CYS A 35 6.16 52.95 -4.35
N ALA A 36 6.60 52.74 -5.58
CA ALA A 36 7.05 51.43 -6.06
C ALA A 36 8.20 50.87 -5.20
N GLU A 37 9.20 51.71 -4.88
CA GLU A 37 10.34 51.26 -4.05
C GLU A 37 9.99 51.10 -2.57
N ARG A 38 9.16 51.99 -2.02
CA ARG A 38 8.86 52.00 -0.59
C ARG A 38 7.92 50.86 -0.18
N TYR A 39 6.95 50.52 -1.03
CA TYR A 39 5.93 49.51 -0.72
C TYR A 39 6.29 48.10 -1.20
N GLY A 40 7.24 47.95 -2.14
CA GLY A 40 7.80 46.68 -2.60
C GLY A 40 8.74 45.98 -1.60
N ARG A 41 8.34 45.87 -0.33
CA ARG A 41 9.12 45.23 0.75
C ARG A 41 8.57 43.84 1.11
N THR A 42 9.47 42.89 1.32
CA THR A 42 9.18 41.49 1.67
C THR A 42 8.35 41.33 2.94
N ALA A 43 8.48 42.23 3.92
CA ALA A 43 7.70 42.21 5.16
C ALA A 43 6.19 42.42 4.93
N THR A 44 5.81 43.22 3.93
CA THR A 44 4.41 43.45 3.59
C THR A 44 3.81 42.22 2.91
N TRP A 45 4.60 41.54 2.06
CA TRP A 45 4.19 40.32 1.37
C TRP A 45 4.01 39.14 2.33
N GLU A 46 4.92 38.97 3.29
CA GLU A 46 4.82 37.95 4.34
C GLU A 46 3.55 38.13 5.19
N ARG A 47 3.22 39.37 5.56
CA ARG A 47 1.97 39.66 6.31
C ARG A 47 0.72 39.33 5.50
N ASN A 48 0.74 39.58 4.19
CA ASN A 48 -0.38 39.25 3.30
C ASN A 48 -0.48 37.73 3.05
N TRP A 49 0.65 37.02 3.00
CA TRP A 49 0.75 35.57 2.89
C TRP A 49 0.20 34.84 4.13
N GLN A 50 0.52 35.35 5.33
CA GLN A 50 0.02 34.82 6.60
C GLN A 50 -1.46 35.16 6.90
N GLY A 51 -2.20 35.65 5.90
CA GLY A 51 -3.66 35.88 5.99
C GLY A 51 -4.08 37.21 6.60
N GLY A 52 -3.20 38.23 6.60
CA GLY A 52 -3.45 39.51 7.27
C GLY A 52 -4.70 40.28 6.81
N THR A 53 -5.06 40.23 5.52
CA THR A 53 -6.16 41.06 4.97
C THR A 53 -7.36 40.26 4.43
N HIS A 54 -7.19 38.97 4.15
CA HIS A 54 -8.28 38.07 3.77
C HIS A 54 -7.97 36.65 4.28
N LYS A 55 -8.54 36.26 5.42
CA LYS A 55 -8.55 34.86 5.85
C LYS A 55 -9.38 34.06 4.83
N GLY A 56 -8.74 33.15 4.10
CA GLY A 56 -9.41 32.23 3.17
C GLY A 56 -9.34 32.59 1.68
N ALA A 57 -8.56 33.59 1.26
CA ALA A 57 -8.41 33.94 -0.16
C ALA A 57 -7.19 33.30 -0.85
N LEU A 58 -6.35 32.58 -0.11
CA LEU A 58 -5.21 31.83 -0.64
C LEU A 58 -5.53 30.34 -0.56
N ASP A 59 -6.57 29.93 -1.29
CA ASP A 59 -6.78 28.51 -1.54
C ASP A 59 -5.71 28.09 -2.56
N LEU A 60 -4.65 27.47 -2.06
CA LEU A 60 -3.42 27.17 -2.79
C LEU A 60 -3.65 26.17 -3.94
N GLU A 61 -4.87 25.64 -4.08
CA GLU A 61 -5.19 24.53 -4.96
C GLU A 61 -5.60 24.95 -6.38
N HIS A 62 -5.96 26.22 -6.64
CA HIS A 62 -6.56 26.59 -7.94
C HIS A 62 -6.10 27.93 -8.57
N GLY A 63 -5.10 28.61 -8.01
CA GLY A 63 -4.60 29.89 -8.56
C GLY A 63 -3.21 29.75 -9.20
N SER A 64 -3.02 30.32 -10.39
CA SER A 64 -1.69 30.42 -11.00
C SER A 64 -0.73 31.25 -10.11
N ILE A 65 0.57 30.99 -10.18
CA ILE A 65 1.60 31.75 -9.43
C ILE A 65 1.48 33.27 -9.69
N SER A 66 1.00 33.66 -10.87
CA SER A 66 0.73 35.05 -11.24
C SER A 66 -0.45 35.64 -10.47
N GLU A 67 -1.53 34.88 -10.27
CA GLU A 67 -2.71 35.32 -9.51
C GLU A 67 -2.41 35.40 -8.01
N LEU A 68 -1.63 34.44 -7.48
CA LEU A 68 -1.14 34.49 -6.10
C LEU A 68 -0.23 35.69 -5.87
N SER A 69 0.69 35.97 -6.80
CA SER A 69 1.50 37.20 -6.79
C SER A 69 0.59 38.43 -6.74
N HIS A 70 -0.38 38.53 -7.65
CA HIS A 70 -1.28 39.68 -7.73
C HIS A 70 -2.19 39.84 -6.49
N ALA A 71 -2.61 38.73 -5.86
CA ALA A 71 -3.37 38.75 -4.60
C ALA A 71 -2.53 39.29 -3.44
N LEU A 72 -1.22 39.06 -3.44
CA LEU A 72 -0.28 39.58 -2.44
C LEU A 72 0.10 41.05 -2.68
N ALA A 73 -0.21 41.60 -3.86
CA ALA A 73 0.03 43.00 -4.22
C ALA A 73 -0.60 43.96 -3.23
N SER A 74 0.15 44.94 -2.76
CA SER A 74 -0.44 45.99 -1.93
C SER A 74 -1.31 46.94 -2.79
N LEU A 75 -2.38 47.50 -2.22
CA LEU A 75 -3.22 48.50 -2.88
C LEU A 75 -2.42 49.64 -3.56
N PRO A 76 -1.37 50.24 -2.94
CA PRO A 76 -0.57 51.25 -3.62
C PRO A 76 0.24 50.71 -4.81
N GLU A 77 0.68 49.45 -4.82
CA GLU A 77 1.33 48.84 -5.99
C GLU A 77 0.37 48.73 -7.17
N ARG A 78 -0.90 48.37 -6.92
CA ARG A 78 -1.95 48.28 -7.96
C ARG A 78 -2.33 49.64 -8.54
N ILE A 79 -2.24 50.70 -7.75
CA ILE A 79 -2.48 52.06 -8.23
C ILE A 79 -1.30 52.49 -9.12
N VAL A 80 -0.07 52.23 -8.69
CA VAL A 80 1.14 52.57 -9.43
C VAL A 80 1.20 51.88 -10.80
N SER A 81 0.74 50.62 -10.93
CA SER A 81 0.74 49.92 -12.22
C SER A 81 -0.13 50.57 -13.31
N ASN A 82 -1.12 51.37 -12.91
CA ASN A 82 -2.03 52.08 -13.80
C ASN A 82 -1.65 53.56 -14.01
N MET A 83 -0.73 54.09 -13.19
CA MET A 83 -0.26 55.48 -13.27
C MET A 83 0.33 55.88 -14.63
N PRO A 84 1.12 55.04 -15.34
CA PRO A 84 1.65 55.42 -16.65
C PRO A 84 0.54 55.83 -17.63
N GLY A 85 -0.55 55.05 -17.68
CA GLY A 85 -1.70 55.33 -18.52
C GLY A 85 -2.41 56.63 -18.13
N LEU A 86 -2.58 56.88 -16.82
CA LEU A 86 -3.18 58.12 -16.33
C LEU A 86 -2.33 59.35 -16.65
N LEU A 87 -1.01 59.27 -16.49
CA LEU A 87 -0.09 60.35 -16.84
C LEU A 87 -0.10 60.65 -18.35
N LEU A 88 -0.24 59.62 -19.19
CA LEU A 88 -0.38 59.79 -20.64
C LEU A 88 -1.68 60.53 -20.98
N ILE A 89 -2.80 60.15 -20.36
CA ILE A 89 -4.10 60.82 -20.53
C ILE A 89 -4.02 62.29 -20.11
N PHE A 90 -3.36 62.59 -18.98
CA PHE A 90 -3.15 63.98 -18.54
C PHE A 90 -2.28 64.78 -19.51
N GLY A 91 -1.24 64.17 -20.10
CA GLY A 91 -0.42 64.83 -21.13
C GLY A 91 -1.23 65.19 -22.38
N LEU A 92 -2.10 64.28 -22.82
CA LEU A 92 -2.99 64.45 -23.96
C LEU A 92 -4.08 65.50 -23.68
N LEU A 93 -4.68 65.47 -22.48
CA LEU A 93 -5.63 66.47 -22.01
C LEU A 93 -5.02 67.87 -21.97
N GLY A 94 -3.76 67.99 -21.54
CA GLY A 94 -3.03 69.26 -21.55
C GLY A 94 -2.92 69.86 -22.96
N THR A 95 -2.73 69.02 -23.98
CA THR A 95 -2.70 69.47 -25.38
C THR A 95 -4.07 69.89 -25.87
N PHE A 96 -5.14 69.15 -25.55
CA PHE A 96 -6.51 69.53 -25.93
C PHE A 96 -6.97 70.82 -25.26
N LEU A 97 -6.70 70.99 -23.96
CA LEU A 97 -7.01 72.21 -23.24
C LEU A 97 -6.19 73.39 -23.78
N GLY A 98 -4.92 73.15 -24.06
CA GLY A 98 -4.05 74.08 -24.75
C GLY A 98 -4.64 74.54 -26.08
N LEU A 99 -4.98 73.60 -26.97
CA LEU A 99 -5.54 73.89 -28.29
C LEU A 99 -6.87 74.64 -28.19
N GLY A 100 -7.75 74.24 -27.27
CA GLY A 100 -9.02 74.93 -26.99
C GLY A 100 -8.81 76.40 -26.66
N MET A 101 -7.85 76.72 -25.78
CA MET A 101 -7.51 78.12 -25.49
C MET A 101 -6.81 78.84 -26.67
N ALA A 102 -6.11 78.12 -27.57
CA ALA A 102 -5.53 78.72 -28.78
C ALA A 102 -6.62 79.19 -29.73
N LEU A 103 -7.60 78.30 -29.95
CA LEU A 103 -8.72 78.53 -30.84
C LEU A 103 -9.65 79.62 -30.30
N ASP A 104 -9.87 79.66 -28.98
CA ASP A 104 -10.62 80.74 -28.33
C ASP A 104 -9.96 82.11 -28.55
N LYS A 105 -8.63 82.20 -28.34
CA LYS A 105 -7.86 83.41 -28.65
C LYS A 105 -7.89 83.75 -30.15
N ALA A 106 -7.81 82.76 -31.04
CA ALA A 106 -7.89 82.96 -32.48
C ALA A 106 -9.26 83.50 -32.93
N SER A 107 -10.33 82.97 -32.35
CA SER A 107 -11.71 83.39 -32.59
C SER A 107 -11.93 84.86 -32.19
N GLY A 108 -11.42 85.26 -31.01
CA GLY A 108 -11.51 86.65 -30.54
C GLY A 108 -10.75 87.65 -31.42
N VAL A 109 -9.71 87.21 -32.12
CA VAL A 109 -8.89 88.03 -33.01
C VAL A 109 -9.55 88.19 -34.38
N LEU A 110 -10.10 87.11 -34.93
CA LEU A 110 -10.81 87.14 -36.22
C LEU A 110 -12.08 88.00 -36.19
N GLN A 111 -12.70 88.18 -35.02
CA GLN A 111 -13.83 89.09 -34.83
C GLN A 111 -13.42 90.58 -34.77
N GLY A 112 -12.14 90.89 -34.53
CA GLY A 112 -11.65 92.27 -34.34
C GLY A 112 -11.00 92.92 -35.57
N SER A 113 -10.62 92.16 -36.60
CA SER A 113 -9.76 92.64 -37.71
C SER A 113 -10.50 93.11 -38.98
N ALA A 114 -11.73 93.61 -38.87
CA ALA A 114 -12.60 93.84 -40.04
C ALA A 114 -12.32 95.13 -40.87
N GLU A 115 -11.47 96.06 -40.43
CA GLU A 115 -11.24 97.32 -41.17
C GLU A 115 -9.78 97.81 -41.09
N SER A 116 -8.87 97.27 -41.91
CA SER A 116 -7.72 98.00 -42.53
C SER A 116 -6.65 97.04 -43.08
N LEU A 117 -5.84 97.54 -44.02
CA LEU A 117 -4.78 96.78 -44.69
C LEU A 117 -3.54 96.53 -43.80
N ASP A 118 -3.34 97.36 -42.77
CA ASP A 118 -2.31 97.17 -41.73
C ASP A 118 -2.68 96.01 -40.78
N ALA A 119 -3.97 95.79 -40.55
CA ALA A 119 -4.50 94.65 -39.81
C ALA A 119 -4.18 93.29 -40.46
N MET A 120 -3.86 93.24 -41.75
CA MET A 120 -3.48 92.00 -42.44
C MET A 120 -2.05 91.55 -42.08
N SER A 121 -1.10 92.48 -41.95
CA SER A 121 0.26 92.18 -41.50
C SER A 121 0.28 91.74 -40.03
N ASP A 122 -0.51 92.43 -39.19
CA ASP A 122 -0.71 92.04 -37.79
C ASP A 122 -1.40 90.67 -37.67
N SER A 123 -2.38 90.38 -38.54
CA SER A 123 -3.00 89.06 -38.61
C SER A 123 -2.01 87.95 -38.99
N LEU A 124 -1.05 88.21 -39.89
CA LEU A 124 0.00 87.24 -40.25
C LEU A 124 1.05 87.04 -39.14
N ALA A 125 1.46 88.12 -38.48
CA ALA A 125 2.33 88.04 -37.30
C ALA A 125 1.63 87.27 -36.16
N GLN A 126 0.33 87.47 -36.00
CA GLN A 126 -0.51 86.82 -35.00
C GLN A 126 -0.81 85.35 -35.35
N LEU A 127 -1.01 85.01 -36.62
CA LEU A 127 -1.06 83.62 -37.08
C LEU A 127 0.26 82.89 -36.83
N THR A 128 1.39 83.57 -37.02
CA THR A 128 2.73 83.02 -36.72
C THR A 128 2.92 82.84 -35.21
N GLY A 129 2.45 83.80 -34.40
CA GLY A 129 2.40 83.69 -32.94
C GLY A 129 1.49 82.54 -32.47
N MET A 130 0.34 82.35 -33.12
CA MET A 130 -0.58 81.25 -32.86
C MET A 130 0.01 79.89 -33.23
N MET A 131 0.80 79.82 -34.32
CA MET A 131 1.53 78.61 -34.72
C MET A 131 2.62 78.26 -33.69
N LYS A 132 3.27 79.26 -33.08
CA LYS A 132 4.21 79.07 -31.97
C LYS A 132 3.50 78.61 -30.69
N ASP A 133 2.34 79.17 -30.38
CA ASP A 133 1.49 78.75 -29.26
C ASP A 133 0.99 77.31 -29.44
N LEU A 134 0.72 76.88 -30.68
CA LEU A 134 0.38 75.50 -31.01
C LEU A 134 1.51 74.53 -30.60
N GLY A 135 2.77 74.90 -30.91
CA GLY A 135 3.95 74.10 -30.59
C GLY A 135 4.21 73.94 -29.09
N SER A 136 3.86 74.94 -28.27
CA SER A 136 4.03 74.86 -26.81
C SER A 136 3.01 73.91 -26.15
N LYS A 137 1.85 73.75 -26.79
CA LYS A 137 0.76 72.84 -26.35
C LYS A 137 1.03 71.38 -26.67
N PHE A 138 1.92 71.10 -27.62
CA PHE A 138 2.45 69.75 -27.86
C PHE A 138 3.49 69.32 -26.82
N LYS A 139 4.07 70.25 -26.04
CA LYS A 139 5.06 69.92 -25.00
C LYS A 139 4.45 69.11 -23.85
N THR A 140 3.22 69.42 -23.45
CA THR A 140 2.52 68.69 -22.38
C THR A 140 2.29 67.22 -22.73
N SER A 141 1.93 66.93 -23.97
CA SER A 141 1.82 65.56 -24.48
C SER A 141 3.19 64.88 -24.54
N THR A 142 4.23 65.61 -24.96
CA THR A 142 5.62 65.10 -24.97
C THR A 142 6.07 64.67 -23.57
N TRP A 143 5.77 65.45 -22.53
CA TRP A 143 6.07 65.06 -21.14
C TRP A 143 5.27 63.84 -20.68
N GLY A 144 3.98 63.76 -21.04
CA GLY A 144 3.14 62.61 -20.73
C GLY A 144 3.65 61.31 -21.37
N ILE A 145 4.06 61.37 -22.64
CA ILE A 145 4.65 60.24 -23.37
C ILE A 145 6.00 59.85 -22.77
N ILE A 146 6.87 60.81 -22.45
CA ILE A 146 8.16 60.53 -21.81
C ILE A 146 7.95 59.88 -20.45
N ALA A 147 7.05 60.42 -19.62
CA ALA A 147 6.73 59.84 -18.31
C ALA A 147 6.15 58.42 -18.44
N PHE A 148 5.27 58.19 -19.43
CA PHE A 148 4.73 56.87 -19.74
C PHE A 148 5.85 55.87 -20.08
N ILE A 149 6.75 56.25 -21.00
CA ILE A 149 7.86 55.39 -21.43
C ILE A 149 8.81 55.10 -20.26
N VAL A 150 9.19 56.12 -19.48
CA VAL A 150 10.09 55.96 -18.33
C VAL A 150 9.49 55.02 -17.29
N LEU A 151 8.22 55.20 -16.93
CA LEU A 151 7.57 54.32 -15.95
C LEU A 151 7.37 52.90 -16.50
N LYS A 152 7.02 52.73 -17.77
CA LYS A 152 6.88 51.39 -18.38
C LYS A 152 8.21 50.65 -18.50
N LEU A 153 9.29 51.35 -18.85
CA LEU A 153 10.63 50.78 -18.84
C LEU A 153 11.08 50.41 -17.42
N TRP A 154 10.70 51.22 -16.42
CA TRP A 154 10.97 50.91 -15.01
C TRP A 154 10.20 49.68 -14.53
N GLU A 155 8.91 49.56 -14.87
CA GLU A 155 8.07 48.39 -14.55
C GLU A 155 8.56 47.10 -15.24
N SER A 156 9.05 47.21 -16.48
CA SER A 156 9.63 46.11 -17.26
C SER A 156 11.03 45.71 -16.80
N SER A 157 11.72 46.61 -16.08
CA SER A 157 13.05 46.33 -15.55
C SER A 157 13.01 45.26 -14.46
N ARG A 158 14.08 44.45 -14.40
CA ARG A 158 14.28 43.35 -13.43
C ARG A 158 14.21 43.80 -11.96
N TRP A 159 14.28 45.10 -11.69
CA TRP A 159 14.15 45.66 -10.34
C TRP A 159 12.68 45.82 -9.89
N SER A 160 11.72 45.69 -10.80
CA SER A 160 10.30 45.90 -10.51
C SER A 160 9.80 45.03 -9.36
N ALA A 161 8.97 45.65 -8.51
CA ALA A 161 8.37 45.00 -7.35
C ALA A 161 7.58 43.74 -7.72
N GLU A 162 6.99 43.69 -8.92
CA GLU A 162 6.26 42.53 -9.46
C GLU A 162 7.16 41.30 -9.59
N SER A 163 8.30 41.43 -10.26
CA SER A 163 9.24 40.30 -10.46
C SER A 163 9.83 39.81 -9.15
N ARG A 164 10.10 40.73 -8.20
CA ARG A 164 10.60 40.35 -6.88
C ARG A 164 9.55 39.61 -6.06
N ARG A 165 8.27 39.98 -6.21
CA ARG A 165 7.14 39.33 -5.53
C ARG A 165 6.86 37.95 -6.10
N SER A 166 6.87 37.79 -7.43
CA SER A 166 6.71 36.47 -8.06
C SER A 166 7.84 35.50 -7.64
N ASP A 167 9.09 35.95 -7.66
CA ASP A 167 10.24 35.14 -7.21
C ASP A 167 10.16 34.77 -5.72
N TRP A 168 9.63 35.67 -4.89
CA TRP A 168 9.39 35.41 -3.48
C TRP A 168 8.27 34.37 -3.28
N CYS A 169 7.15 34.52 -3.99
CA CYS A 169 6.02 33.58 -3.94
C CYS A 169 6.43 32.17 -4.36
N VAL A 170 7.21 32.05 -5.44
CA VAL A 170 7.75 30.76 -5.90
C VAL A 170 8.63 30.11 -4.85
N ARG A 171 9.47 30.89 -4.15
CA ARG A 171 10.32 30.35 -3.08
C ARG A 171 9.51 29.87 -1.88
N GLN A 172 8.50 30.63 -1.47
CA GLN A 172 7.63 30.23 -0.36
C GLN A 172 6.81 28.98 -0.68
N MET A 173 6.26 28.89 -1.90
CA MET A 173 5.53 27.71 -2.34
C MET A 173 6.43 26.46 -2.39
N LYS A 174 7.66 26.60 -2.88
CA LYS A 174 8.65 25.50 -2.84
C LYS A 174 8.94 25.05 -1.40
N GLN A 175 9.14 25.99 -0.47
CA GLN A 175 9.38 25.66 0.94
C GLN A 175 8.19 24.92 1.56
N ALA A 176 6.96 25.37 1.31
CA ALA A 176 5.75 24.71 1.81
C ALA A 176 5.60 23.28 1.24
N MET A 177 5.80 23.09 -0.07
CA MET A 177 5.76 21.75 -0.68
C MET A 177 6.87 20.82 -0.17
N ASP A 178 8.08 21.35 0.03
CA ASP A 178 9.21 20.56 0.53
C ASP A 178 9.00 20.13 2.00
N GLN A 179 8.33 20.96 2.81
CA GLN A 179 7.89 20.56 4.16
C GLN A 179 6.86 19.42 4.11
N GLY A 180 5.79 19.57 3.31
CA GLY A 180 4.78 18.51 3.15
C GLY A 180 5.37 17.19 2.65
N ARG A 181 6.32 17.26 1.70
CA ARG A 181 7.05 16.06 1.21
C ARG A 181 7.90 15.41 2.30
N LYS A 182 8.53 16.18 3.18
CA LYS A 182 9.33 15.64 4.30
C LYS A 182 8.44 14.94 5.32
N GLU A 183 7.30 15.53 5.65
CA GLU A 183 6.32 14.94 6.57
C GLU A 183 5.75 13.63 6.02
N LEU A 184 5.39 13.59 4.73
CA LEU A 184 4.91 12.37 4.08
C LEU A 184 5.97 11.27 4.07
N ARG A 185 7.24 11.60 3.80
CA ARG A 185 8.35 10.64 3.88
C ARG A 185 8.56 10.13 5.29
N ALA A 186 8.55 11.01 6.29
CA ALA A 186 8.68 10.61 7.69
C ALA A 186 7.54 9.66 8.12
N TYR A 187 6.31 9.92 7.68
CA TYR A 187 5.17 9.03 7.95
C TYR A 187 5.36 7.66 7.29
N SER A 188 5.80 7.62 6.02
CA SER A 188 6.09 6.36 5.31
C SER A 188 7.20 5.56 6.00
N ASP A 189 8.29 6.22 6.41
CA ASP A 189 9.42 5.57 7.09
C ASP A 189 8.99 4.93 8.43
N VAL A 190 8.15 5.62 9.21
CA VAL A 190 7.59 5.07 10.46
C VAL A 190 6.71 3.86 10.18
N ARG A 191 5.83 3.95 9.16
CA ARG A 191 4.96 2.83 8.76
C ARG A 191 5.78 1.61 8.33
N ASP A 192 6.82 1.82 7.53
CA ASP A 192 7.65 0.74 7.02
C ASP A 192 8.47 0.08 8.14
N ARG A 193 8.90 0.84 9.16
CA ARG A 193 9.53 0.27 10.37
C ARG A 193 8.55 -0.59 11.16
N GLN A 194 7.34 -0.11 11.42
CA GLN A 194 6.32 -0.88 12.13
C GLN A 194 5.96 -2.18 11.38
N ALA A 195 5.87 -2.12 10.04
CA ALA A 195 5.63 -3.31 9.23
C ALA A 195 6.76 -4.35 9.36
N ARG A 196 8.02 -3.90 9.36
CA ARG A 196 9.18 -4.80 9.55
C ARG A 196 9.21 -5.42 10.95
N GLU A 197 8.98 -4.63 11.99
CA GLU A 197 8.91 -5.12 13.37
C GLU A 197 7.78 -6.16 13.55
N ALA A 198 6.61 -5.92 12.94
CA ALA A 198 5.52 -6.88 12.96
C ALA A 198 5.88 -8.19 12.24
N LEU A 199 6.55 -8.12 11.10
CA LEU A 199 7.02 -9.30 10.36
C LEU A 199 8.06 -10.10 11.15
N GLU A 200 9.01 -9.42 11.81
CA GLU A 200 10.00 -10.08 12.67
C GLU A 200 9.31 -10.83 13.83
N GLN A 201 8.36 -10.18 14.52
CA GLN A 201 7.59 -10.83 15.59
C GLN A 201 6.78 -12.03 15.10
N VAL A 202 6.19 -11.96 13.91
CA VAL A 202 5.48 -13.09 13.30
C VAL A 202 6.47 -14.22 12.98
N GLY A 203 7.64 -13.89 12.43
CA GLY A 203 8.71 -14.86 12.16
C GLY A 203 9.16 -15.59 13.42
N GLU A 204 9.43 -14.86 14.51
CA GLU A 204 9.82 -15.46 15.79
C GLU A 204 8.73 -16.38 16.35
N ARG A 205 7.46 -15.95 16.34
CA ARG A 205 6.33 -16.77 16.81
C ARG A 205 6.14 -18.02 15.98
N LEU A 206 6.35 -17.94 14.66
CA LEU A 206 6.25 -19.09 13.76
C LEU A 206 7.37 -20.11 14.05
N VAL A 207 8.60 -19.65 14.24
CA VAL A 207 9.73 -20.54 14.59
C VAL A 207 9.49 -21.20 15.95
N GLN A 208 9.01 -20.44 16.94
CA GLN A 208 8.65 -20.98 18.26
C GLN A 208 7.54 -22.03 18.17
N SER A 209 6.48 -21.77 17.38
CA SER A 209 5.37 -22.71 17.24
C SER A 209 5.80 -24.00 16.52
N ILE A 210 6.59 -23.89 15.44
CA ILE A 210 7.13 -25.05 14.72
C ILE A 210 8.03 -25.88 15.64
N ASN A 211 8.91 -25.24 16.41
CA ASN A 211 9.77 -25.96 17.36
C ASN A 211 8.96 -26.66 18.45
N ALA A 212 7.94 -26.01 19.00
CA ALA A 212 7.05 -26.63 19.99
C ALA A 212 6.29 -27.84 19.39
N GLN A 213 5.80 -27.71 18.16
CA GLN A 213 5.10 -28.79 17.46
C GLN A 213 6.03 -29.96 17.15
N SER A 214 7.27 -29.69 16.72
CA SER A 214 8.30 -30.69 16.46
C SER A 214 8.67 -31.47 17.72
N GLN A 215 8.83 -30.78 18.85
CA GLN A 215 9.11 -31.41 20.15
C GLN A 215 7.95 -32.31 20.60
N LEU A 216 6.71 -31.85 20.43
CA LEU A 216 5.52 -32.65 20.75
C LEU A 216 5.45 -33.90 19.85
N LEU A 217 5.67 -33.75 18.54
CA LEU A 217 5.70 -34.89 17.61
C LEU A 217 6.80 -35.89 17.98
N ALA A 218 7.99 -35.41 18.36
CA ALA A 218 9.10 -36.25 18.79
C ALA A 218 8.78 -37.01 20.09
N ALA A 219 8.07 -36.37 21.02
CA ALA A 219 7.61 -36.99 22.26
C ALA A 219 6.59 -38.10 22.00
N GLU A 220 5.59 -37.84 21.14
CA GLU A 220 4.61 -38.83 20.70
C GLU A 220 5.27 -40.02 20.00
N PHE A 221 6.22 -39.75 19.08
CA PHE A 221 6.94 -40.81 18.37
C PHE A 221 7.79 -41.67 19.32
N LYS A 222 8.40 -41.05 20.32
CA LYS A 222 9.13 -41.75 21.38
C LYS A 222 8.20 -42.61 22.22
N GLY A 223 7.01 -42.09 22.57
CA GLY A 223 5.96 -42.84 23.27
C GLY A 223 5.49 -44.06 22.49
N LEU A 224 5.17 -43.89 21.21
CA LEU A 224 4.79 -44.96 20.28
C LEU A 224 5.87 -46.03 20.16
N LYS A 225 7.14 -45.62 20.01
CA LYS A 225 8.27 -46.57 19.92
C LYS A 225 8.41 -47.39 21.19
N LEU A 226 8.28 -46.76 22.36
CA LEU A 226 8.43 -47.42 23.66
C LEU A 226 7.28 -48.40 23.91
N LEU A 227 6.05 -48.00 23.57
CA LEU A 227 4.87 -48.87 23.62
C LEU A 227 5.05 -50.10 22.72
N ASN A 228 5.48 -49.92 21.46
CA ASN A 228 5.68 -51.02 20.53
C ASN A 228 6.77 -51.99 21.01
N MET A 229 7.87 -51.46 21.57
CA MET A 229 8.93 -52.27 22.16
C MET A 229 8.46 -53.07 23.39
N GLN A 230 7.58 -52.47 24.21
CA GLN A 230 6.96 -53.17 25.34
C GLN A 230 6.01 -54.29 24.86
N MET A 231 5.22 -54.05 23.81
CA MET A 231 4.38 -55.08 23.20
C MET A 231 5.21 -56.23 22.64
N ALA A 232 6.29 -55.94 21.91
CA ALA A 232 7.18 -56.96 21.38
C ALA A 232 7.80 -57.81 22.51
N LYS A 233 8.24 -57.17 23.60
CA LYS A 233 8.80 -57.87 24.76
C LYS A 233 7.76 -58.73 25.47
N GLN A 234 6.53 -58.25 25.61
CA GLN A 234 5.44 -59.01 26.22
C GLN A 234 5.05 -60.21 25.37
N ALA A 235 4.89 -60.04 24.05
CA ALA A 235 4.58 -61.13 23.13
C ALA A 235 5.70 -62.19 23.12
N GLN A 236 6.96 -61.77 23.16
CA GLN A 236 8.09 -62.68 23.21
C GLN A 236 8.14 -63.47 24.53
N GLY A 237 7.96 -62.81 25.68
CA GLY A 237 7.92 -63.51 26.97
C GLY A 237 6.75 -64.49 27.09
N GLN A 238 5.61 -64.16 26.50
CA GLN A 238 4.47 -65.09 26.42
C GLN A 238 4.74 -66.28 25.51
N HIS A 239 5.37 -66.07 24.35
CA HIS A 239 5.74 -67.16 23.45
C HIS A 239 6.77 -68.10 24.10
N GLU A 240 7.74 -67.56 24.83
CA GLU A 240 8.78 -68.31 25.53
C GLU A 240 8.18 -69.20 26.64
N ALA A 241 7.25 -68.66 27.44
CA ALA A 241 6.53 -69.42 28.46
C ALA A 241 5.67 -70.55 27.84
N LEU A 242 5.06 -70.29 26.69
CA LEU A 242 4.23 -71.25 25.97
C LEU A 242 5.08 -72.39 25.38
N VAL A 243 6.24 -72.08 24.81
CA VAL A 243 7.22 -73.07 24.33
C VAL A 243 7.72 -73.95 25.47
N GLU A 244 8.00 -73.38 26.64
CA GLU A 244 8.43 -74.13 27.81
C GLU A 244 7.36 -75.13 28.29
N GLN A 245 6.09 -74.70 28.32
CA GLN A 245 4.95 -75.56 28.66
C GLN A 245 4.77 -76.70 27.64
N PHE A 246 4.84 -76.43 26.34
CA PHE A 246 4.72 -77.46 25.31
C PHE A 246 5.89 -78.46 25.35
N THR A 247 7.10 -77.99 25.63
CA THR A 247 8.29 -78.86 25.74
C THR A 247 8.16 -79.80 26.94
N ALA A 248 7.70 -79.28 28.09
CA ALA A 248 7.43 -80.09 29.28
C ALA A 248 6.35 -81.16 29.00
N LEU A 249 5.26 -80.78 28.32
CA LEU A 249 4.20 -81.71 27.92
C LEU A 249 4.71 -82.80 26.97
N SER A 250 5.51 -82.43 25.96
CA SER A 250 6.09 -83.36 24.99
C SER A 250 6.99 -84.41 25.66
N ASN A 251 7.82 -84.00 26.62
CA ASN A 251 8.68 -84.91 27.36
C ASN A 251 7.87 -85.91 28.20
N GLN A 252 6.81 -85.44 28.87
CA GLN A 252 5.94 -86.29 29.69
C GLN A 252 5.11 -87.29 28.87
N ILE A 253 4.72 -86.95 27.64
CA ILE A 253 4.08 -87.90 26.71
C ILE A 253 5.08 -88.97 26.25
N GLY A 254 6.33 -88.58 25.99
CA GLY A 254 7.41 -89.50 25.64
C GLY A 254 7.65 -90.56 26.72
N GLU A 255 7.63 -90.17 27.99
CA GLU A 255 7.78 -91.08 29.14
C GLU A 255 6.62 -92.08 29.24
N GLY A 256 5.37 -91.62 29.09
CA GLY A 256 4.19 -92.49 29.12
C GLY A 256 4.18 -93.53 28.00
N ASN A 257 4.56 -93.14 26.78
CA ASN A 257 4.67 -94.06 25.65
C ASN A 257 5.74 -95.14 25.88
N HIS A 258 6.85 -94.79 26.55
CA HIS A 258 7.88 -95.76 26.89
C HIS A 258 7.36 -96.81 27.88
N CYS A 259 6.57 -96.41 28.89
CA CYS A 259 5.94 -97.31 29.85
C CYS A 259 4.97 -98.30 29.17
N LEU A 260 4.12 -97.81 28.26
CA LEU A 260 3.21 -98.65 27.49
C LEU A 260 3.96 -99.64 26.59
N ALA A 261 5.04 -99.20 25.93
CA ALA A 261 5.88 -100.07 25.12
C ALA A 261 6.66 -101.12 25.93
N SER A 262 6.99 -100.86 27.20
CA SER A 262 7.52 -101.89 28.10
C SER A 262 6.46 -102.89 28.54
N LEU A 263 5.24 -102.45 28.80
CA LEU A 263 4.13 -103.32 29.18
C LEU A 263 3.76 -104.28 28.06
N ASP A 264 3.65 -103.79 26.82
CA ASP A 264 3.36 -104.59 25.64
C ASP A 264 4.42 -105.70 25.41
N ARG A 265 5.70 -105.35 25.55
CA ARG A 265 6.80 -106.32 25.47
C ARG A 265 6.71 -107.41 26.54
N HIS A 266 6.46 -107.03 27.80
CA HIS A 266 6.34 -108.00 28.89
C HIS A 266 5.09 -108.90 28.71
N ALA A 267 3.99 -108.35 28.19
CA ALA A 267 2.77 -109.08 27.93
C ALA A 267 2.97 -110.12 26.81
N ALA A 268 3.67 -109.74 25.75
CA ALA A 268 4.06 -110.67 24.68
C ALA A 268 4.95 -111.81 25.21
N THR A 269 5.99 -111.51 26.01
CA THR A 269 6.87 -112.54 26.58
C THR A 269 6.14 -113.48 27.55
N ALA A 270 5.22 -112.98 28.36
CA ALA A 270 4.41 -113.83 29.23
C ALA A 270 3.46 -114.73 28.43
N GLY A 271 2.91 -114.24 27.33
CA GLY A 271 2.12 -115.02 26.38
C GLY A 271 2.92 -116.16 25.74
N GLU A 272 4.16 -115.91 25.33
CA GLU A 272 5.07 -116.94 24.81
C GLU A 272 5.39 -118.01 25.86
N HIS A 273 5.67 -117.62 27.11
CA HIS A 273 5.93 -118.56 28.20
C HIS A 273 4.71 -119.39 28.59
N LEU A 274 3.50 -118.84 28.51
CA LEU A 274 2.24 -119.57 28.72
C LEU A 274 2.03 -120.66 27.66
N GLU A 275 2.27 -120.36 26.38
CA GLU A 275 2.18 -121.38 25.31
C GLU A 275 3.29 -122.43 25.45
N GLN A 276 4.51 -122.06 25.83
CA GLN A 276 5.57 -123.03 26.12
C GLN A 276 5.19 -123.96 27.30
N LEU A 277 4.65 -123.42 28.39
CA LEU A 277 4.17 -124.21 29.53
C LEU A 277 3.02 -125.15 29.13
N LYS A 278 2.12 -124.73 28.25
CA LYS A 278 1.04 -125.58 27.72
C LYS A 278 1.58 -126.75 26.88
N THR A 279 2.66 -126.55 26.13
CA THR A 279 3.34 -127.64 25.42
C THR A 279 4.08 -128.60 26.37
N LEU A 280 4.61 -128.08 27.48
CA LEU A 280 5.35 -128.86 28.49
C LEU A 280 4.45 -129.56 29.51
N ALA A 281 3.24 -129.05 29.78
CA ALA A 281 2.26 -129.65 30.71
C ALA A 281 1.76 -131.04 30.27
N GLY A 282 2.08 -131.47 29.04
CA GLY A 282 1.87 -132.84 28.57
C GLY A 282 2.99 -133.83 28.94
N GLN A 283 4.09 -133.37 29.53
CA GLN A 283 5.25 -134.19 29.92
C GLN A 283 5.61 -133.91 31.40
N GLU A 284 5.51 -134.91 32.27
CA GLU A 284 5.97 -134.80 33.66
C GLU A 284 7.50 -134.61 33.69
N ASN A 285 7.95 -133.35 33.66
CA ASN A 285 9.36 -132.98 33.55
C ASN A 285 9.73 -131.88 34.57
N PRO A 286 10.81 -132.02 35.37
CA PRO A 286 11.26 -131.01 36.33
C PRO A 286 11.57 -129.62 35.74
N GLN A 287 11.78 -129.50 34.42
CA GLN A 287 11.90 -128.20 33.74
C GLN A 287 10.61 -127.37 33.80
N ALA A 288 9.44 -128.01 33.92
CA ALA A 288 8.17 -127.29 34.03
C ALA A 288 8.10 -126.45 35.31
N GLN A 289 8.79 -126.85 36.38
CA GLN A 289 8.75 -126.15 37.67
C GLN A 289 9.62 -124.89 37.68
N GLU A 290 10.78 -124.91 37.02
CA GLU A 290 11.65 -123.73 36.84
C GLU A 290 10.98 -122.70 35.91
N GLN A 291 10.32 -123.18 34.86
CA GLN A 291 9.58 -122.33 33.92
C GLN A 291 8.28 -121.77 34.53
N HIS A 292 7.66 -122.50 35.46
CA HIS A 292 6.55 -121.99 36.27
C HIS A 292 6.99 -120.84 37.19
N GLN A 293 8.19 -120.96 37.80
CA GLN A 293 8.74 -119.89 38.63
C GLN A 293 9.06 -118.63 37.81
N LEU A 294 9.60 -118.81 36.60
CA LEU A 294 9.91 -117.73 35.66
C LEU A 294 8.63 -117.04 35.13
N LEU A 295 7.56 -117.81 34.91
CA LEU A 295 6.24 -117.27 34.58
C LEU A 295 5.65 -116.47 35.74
N ILE A 296 5.76 -116.95 36.98
CA ILE A 296 5.30 -116.21 38.17
C ILE A 296 6.04 -114.87 38.28
N ASP A 297 7.34 -114.83 38.02
CA ASP A 297 8.16 -113.61 38.03
C ASP A 297 7.74 -112.62 36.92
N HIS A 298 7.44 -113.12 35.72
CA HIS A 298 6.90 -112.29 34.63
C HIS A 298 5.49 -111.79 34.93
N LEU A 299 4.63 -112.60 35.55
CA LEU A 299 3.27 -112.20 35.94
C LEU A 299 3.28 -111.18 37.08
N THR A 300 4.23 -111.26 38.01
CA THR A 300 4.42 -110.24 39.05
C THR A 300 5.00 -108.95 38.47
N THR A 301 5.96 -109.05 37.54
CA THR A 301 6.46 -107.88 36.78
C THR A 301 5.36 -107.26 35.92
N LEU A 302 4.48 -108.07 35.32
CA LEU A 302 3.31 -107.58 34.61
C LEU A 302 2.30 -106.94 35.53
N ALA A 303 2.00 -107.51 36.70
CA ALA A 303 1.08 -106.93 37.66
C ALA A 303 1.57 -105.55 38.14
N THR A 304 2.86 -105.44 38.45
CA THR A 304 3.48 -104.16 38.86
C THR A 304 3.51 -103.15 37.72
N LEU A 305 3.88 -103.55 36.50
CA LEU A 305 3.80 -102.68 35.31
C LEU A 305 2.35 -102.30 34.96
N THR A 306 1.37 -103.17 35.20
CA THR A 306 -0.04 -102.89 34.95
C THR A 306 -0.58 -101.91 35.99
N GLU A 307 -0.15 -102.02 37.24
CA GLU A 307 -0.45 -101.05 38.29
C GLU A 307 0.21 -99.69 37.99
N GLU A 308 1.47 -99.70 37.56
CA GLU A 308 2.19 -98.50 37.12
C GLU A 308 1.57 -97.88 35.85
N SER A 309 1.08 -98.71 34.92
CA SER A 309 0.35 -98.28 33.73
C SER A 309 -1.03 -97.74 34.07
N ASN A 310 -1.73 -98.29 35.07
CA ASN A 310 -3.02 -97.77 35.53
C ASN A 310 -2.84 -96.42 36.22
N LEU A 311 -1.80 -96.28 37.05
CA LEU A 311 -1.41 -94.98 37.62
C LEU A 311 -0.98 -93.99 36.53
N SER A 312 -0.28 -94.47 35.50
CA SER A 312 0.07 -93.67 34.33
C SER A 312 -1.16 -93.25 33.52
N LEU A 313 -2.16 -94.13 33.35
CA LEU A 313 -3.44 -93.86 32.68
C LEU A 313 -4.29 -92.85 33.46
N ASP A 314 -4.39 -92.99 34.77
CA ASP A 314 -5.07 -92.04 35.65
C ASP A 314 -4.37 -90.68 35.62
N SER A 315 -3.04 -90.69 35.60
CA SER A 315 -2.26 -89.48 35.40
C SER A 315 -2.40 -88.91 33.99
N LEU A 316 -2.66 -89.72 32.96
CA LEU A 316 -2.94 -89.28 31.58
C LEU A 316 -4.33 -88.68 31.47
N ASP A 317 -5.32 -89.18 32.20
CA ASP A 317 -6.68 -88.63 32.23
C ASP A 317 -6.69 -87.25 32.89
N HIS A 318 -6.06 -87.12 34.07
CA HIS A 318 -5.82 -85.82 34.68
C HIS A 318 -4.94 -84.89 33.83
N ARG A 319 -4.06 -85.42 32.97
CA ARG A 319 -3.30 -84.63 31.99
C ARG A 319 -4.17 -84.17 30.83
N ALA A 320 -5.09 -85.00 30.33
CA ALA A 320 -6.04 -84.65 29.29
C ALA A 320 -7.00 -83.55 29.78
N GLU A 321 -7.43 -83.62 31.04
CA GLU A 321 -8.20 -82.56 31.71
C GLU A 321 -7.39 -81.26 31.85
N ARG A 322 -6.10 -81.33 32.24
CA ARG A 322 -5.24 -80.13 32.27
C ARG A 322 -4.97 -79.55 30.88
N ALA A 323 -4.77 -80.40 29.87
CA ALA A 323 -4.52 -79.95 28.50
C ALA A 323 -5.75 -79.27 27.89
N THR A 324 -6.94 -79.78 28.18
CA THR A 324 -8.21 -79.13 27.79
C THR A 324 -8.40 -77.81 28.53
N ALA A 325 -8.10 -77.75 29.83
CA ALA A 325 -8.12 -76.50 30.59
C ALA A 325 -7.09 -75.47 30.05
N GLN A 326 -5.90 -75.90 29.66
CA GLN A 326 -4.88 -75.05 29.05
C GLN A 326 -5.27 -74.59 27.63
N LEU A 327 -5.97 -75.42 26.86
CA LEU A 327 -6.54 -75.04 25.56
C LEU A 327 -7.62 -73.96 25.71
N ASP A 328 -8.47 -74.08 26.73
CA ASP A 328 -9.44 -73.04 27.09
C ASP A 328 -8.74 -71.74 27.55
N GLU A 329 -7.65 -71.87 28.30
CA GLU A 329 -6.83 -70.73 28.72
C GLU A 329 -6.14 -70.06 27.52
N LEU A 330 -5.64 -70.84 26.55
CA LEU A 330 -5.08 -70.33 25.28
C LEU A 330 -6.13 -69.64 24.42
N GLN A 331 -7.34 -70.19 24.32
CA GLN A 331 -8.44 -69.53 23.61
C GLN A 331 -8.86 -68.24 24.30
N ASN A 332 -8.86 -68.21 25.63
CA ASN A 332 -9.12 -66.98 26.38
C ASN A 332 -7.98 -65.96 26.19
N LEU A 333 -6.74 -66.42 26.11
CA LEU A 333 -5.57 -65.57 25.91
C LEU A 333 -5.52 -65.02 24.48
N GLU A 334 -5.90 -65.81 23.47
CA GLU A 334 -6.11 -65.35 22.09
C GLU A 334 -7.24 -64.31 22.03
N ARG A 335 -8.36 -64.55 22.74
CA ARG A 335 -9.42 -63.55 22.88
C ARG A 335 -8.95 -62.28 23.57
N GLN A 336 -8.14 -62.38 24.61
CA GLN A 336 -7.57 -61.22 25.29
C GLN A 336 -6.59 -60.46 24.39
N LEU A 337 -5.72 -61.16 23.67
CA LEU A 337 -4.83 -60.54 22.68
C LEU A 337 -5.61 -59.87 21.55
N ALA A 338 -6.68 -60.49 21.06
CA ALA A 338 -7.57 -59.91 20.05
C ALA A 338 -8.31 -58.67 20.59
N GLN A 339 -8.86 -58.73 21.81
CA GLN A 339 -9.50 -57.59 22.46
C GLN A 339 -8.51 -56.47 22.77
N GLN A 340 -7.29 -56.80 23.18
CA GLN A 340 -6.23 -55.83 23.47
C GLN A 340 -5.74 -55.18 22.16
N ALA A 341 -5.59 -55.95 21.08
CA ALA A 341 -5.28 -55.42 19.75
C ALA A 341 -6.39 -54.49 19.22
N GLN A 342 -7.65 -54.84 19.47
CA GLN A 342 -8.82 -54.05 19.06
C GLN A 342 -8.95 -52.76 19.90
N GLY A 343 -8.71 -52.84 21.22
CA GLY A 343 -8.61 -51.69 22.12
C GLY A 343 -7.45 -50.75 21.74
N HIS A 344 -6.28 -51.30 21.38
CA HIS A 344 -5.14 -50.54 20.89
C HIS A 344 -5.41 -49.89 19.54
N HIS A 345 -6.13 -50.55 18.62
CA HIS A 345 -6.61 -49.93 17.39
C HIS A 345 -7.50 -48.72 17.69
N GLY A 346 -8.37 -48.82 18.71
CA GLY A 346 -9.18 -47.70 19.18
C GLY A 346 -8.35 -46.51 19.71
N ILE A 347 -7.25 -46.77 20.41
CA ILE A 347 -6.34 -45.73 20.91
C ILE A 347 -5.58 -45.07 19.75
N LEU A 348 -5.03 -45.86 18.81
CA LEU A 348 -4.37 -45.34 17.60
C LEU A 348 -5.34 -44.51 16.75
N ILE A 349 -6.58 -44.96 16.57
CA ILE A 349 -7.62 -44.20 15.86
C ILE A 349 -7.89 -42.89 16.58
N LYS A 350 -8.01 -42.87 17.91
CA LYS A 350 -8.19 -41.62 18.67
C LYS A 350 -7.01 -40.66 18.52
N GLN A 351 -5.77 -41.17 18.56
CA GLN A 351 -4.57 -40.36 18.35
C GLN A 351 -4.52 -39.80 16.91
N LEU A 352 -4.84 -40.62 15.90
CA LEU A 352 -4.97 -40.19 14.49
C LEU A 352 -6.09 -39.15 14.31
N MET A 353 -7.23 -39.32 14.99
CA MET A 353 -8.31 -38.35 14.97
C MET A 353 -7.87 -37.03 15.59
N THR A 354 -7.12 -37.06 16.69
CA THR A 354 -6.60 -35.86 17.36
C THR A 354 -5.60 -35.12 16.45
N LEU A 355 -4.68 -35.85 15.81
CA LEU A 355 -3.76 -35.32 14.80
C LEU A 355 -4.49 -34.73 13.59
N SER A 356 -5.51 -35.42 13.07
CA SER A 356 -6.36 -34.95 11.97
C SER A 356 -7.12 -33.67 12.34
N THR A 357 -7.63 -33.60 13.57
CA THR A 357 -8.36 -32.42 14.06
C THR A 357 -7.41 -31.23 14.19
N GLN A 358 -6.22 -31.42 14.77
CA GLN A 358 -5.18 -30.38 14.83
C GLN A 358 -4.69 -29.94 13.45
N ALA A 359 -4.52 -30.87 12.50
CA ALA A 359 -4.19 -30.54 11.12
C ALA A 359 -5.32 -29.75 10.44
N GLY A 360 -6.59 -30.10 10.71
CA GLY A 360 -7.76 -29.38 10.24
C GLY A 360 -7.88 -27.97 10.81
N ASP A 361 -7.55 -27.77 12.09
CA ASP A 361 -7.49 -26.44 12.71
C ASP A 361 -6.35 -25.58 12.14
N GLY A 362 -5.20 -26.20 11.84
CA GLY A 362 -4.11 -25.56 11.10
C GLY A 362 -4.52 -25.14 9.69
N ASN A 363 -5.24 -26.00 8.97
CA ASN A 363 -5.74 -25.71 7.63
C ASN A 363 -6.81 -24.61 7.63
N ARG A 364 -7.69 -24.58 8.65
CA ARG A 364 -8.64 -23.47 8.86
C ARG A 364 -7.93 -22.15 9.17
N SER A 365 -6.83 -22.19 9.92
CA SER A 365 -6.01 -21.00 10.16
C SER A 365 -5.37 -20.48 8.87
N LEU A 366 -4.87 -21.36 7.99
CA LEU A 366 -4.37 -20.99 6.66
C LEU A 366 -5.47 -20.42 5.76
N ALA A 367 -6.65 -21.04 5.72
CA ALA A 367 -7.80 -20.52 4.96
C ALA A 367 -8.21 -19.12 5.44
N SER A 368 -8.22 -18.87 6.76
CA SER A 368 -8.50 -17.53 7.29
C SER A 368 -7.42 -16.49 6.95
N LEU A 369 -6.19 -16.95 6.70
CA LEU A 369 -5.07 -16.12 6.28
C LEU A 369 -5.18 -15.75 4.79
N ASP A 370 -5.63 -16.71 3.98
CA ASP A 370 -5.96 -16.52 2.56
C ASP A 370 -7.15 -15.57 2.38
N GLU A 371 -8.22 -15.73 3.16
CA GLU A 371 -9.39 -14.85 3.15
C GLU A 371 -9.03 -13.40 3.58
N ARG A 372 -8.15 -13.24 4.57
CA ARG A 372 -7.59 -11.93 4.95
C ARG A 372 -6.70 -11.33 3.86
N SER A 373 -5.95 -12.17 3.16
CA SER A 373 -5.13 -11.76 2.02
C SER A 373 -6.01 -11.24 0.88
N GLU A 374 -7.05 -11.99 0.50
CA GLU A 374 -8.03 -11.57 -0.51
C GLU A 374 -8.76 -10.28 -0.12
N GLN A 375 -9.21 -10.14 1.13
CA GLN A 375 -9.81 -8.89 1.61
C GLN A 375 -8.85 -7.71 1.54
N SER A 376 -7.57 -7.93 1.84
CA SER A 376 -6.55 -6.88 1.72
C SER A 376 -6.34 -6.48 0.26
N VAL A 377 -6.24 -7.44 -0.66
CA VAL A 377 -6.14 -7.19 -2.11
C VAL A 377 -7.37 -6.44 -2.63
N HIS A 378 -8.56 -6.80 -2.15
CA HIS A 378 -9.80 -6.13 -2.53
C HIS A 378 -9.89 -4.70 -1.98
N HIS A 379 -9.39 -4.45 -0.77
CA HIS A 379 -9.23 -3.10 -0.24
C HIS A 379 -8.24 -2.27 -1.07
N TRP A 380 -7.13 -2.88 -1.50
CA TRP A 380 -6.14 -2.24 -2.36
C TRP A 380 -6.69 -1.94 -3.75
N SER A 381 -7.48 -2.84 -4.34
CA SER A 381 -8.09 -2.61 -5.67
C SER A 381 -9.14 -1.51 -5.63
N VAL A 382 -9.96 -1.44 -4.58
CA VAL A 382 -10.94 -0.36 -4.37
C VAL A 382 -10.22 0.96 -4.13
N ALA A 383 -9.17 0.99 -3.31
CA ALA A 383 -8.37 2.18 -3.09
C ALA A 383 -7.69 2.68 -4.38
N ALA A 384 -7.18 1.77 -5.22
CA ALA A 384 -6.61 2.09 -6.51
C ALA A 384 -7.66 2.65 -7.49
N ALA A 385 -8.85 2.04 -7.53
CA ALA A 385 -9.97 2.54 -8.35
C ALA A 385 -10.44 3.93 -7.90
N GLN A 386 -10.49 4.18 -6.59
CA GLN A 386 -10.81 5.50 -6.03
C GLN A 386 -9.78 6.56 -6.43
N LEU A 387 -8.49 6.20 -6.38
CA LEU A 387 -7.39 7.05 -6.84
C LEU A 387 -7.50 7.35 -8.33
N GLN A 388 -7.77 6.33 -9.16
CA GLN A 388 -7.96 6.49 -10.60
C GLN A 388 -9.16 7.41 -10.89
N ALA A 389 -10.29 7.22 -10.22
CA ALA A 389 -11.46 8.08 -10.38
C ALA A 389 -11.19 9.53 -9.95
N SER A 390 -10.38 9.75 -8.91
CA SER A 390 -9.95 11.09 -8.52
C SER A 390 -9.05 11.72 -9.58
N VAL A 391 -8.14 10.95 -10.19
CA VAL A 391 -7.26 11.42 -11.26
C VAL A 391 -8.07 11.74 -12.53
N ASP A 392 -9.04 10.90 -12.89
CA ASP A 392 -9.91 11.14 -14.03
C ASP A 392 -10.84 12.34 -13.79
N GLY A 393 -11.31 12.55 -12.55
CA GLY A 393 -12.05 13.74 -12.14
C GLY A 393 -11.23 15.02 -12.30
N ILE A 394 -9.98 15.02 -11.80
CA ILE A 394 -9.03 16.12 -11.98
C ILE A 394 -8.78 16.39 -13.47
N ALA A 395 -8.62 15.34 -14.29
CA ALA A 395 -8.42 15.48 -15.73
C ALA A 395 -9.65 16.06 -16.43
N GLY A 396 -10.86 15.64 -16.03
CA GLY A 396 -12.12 16.18 -16.53
C GLY A 396 -12.31 17.65 -16.19
N ASP A 397 -12.04 18.04 -14.94
CA ASP A 397 -12.08 19.43 -14.49
C ASP A 397 -11.07 20.29 -15.25
N LEU A 398 -9.86 19.77 -15.49
CA LEU A 398 -8.83 20.44 -16.29
C LEU A 398 -9.28 20.64 -17.75
N GLN A 399 -9.92 19.63 -18.34
CA GLN A 399 -10.41 19.68 -19.72
C GLN A 399 -11.59 20.66 -19.85
N GLN A 400 -12.48 20.70 -18.87
CA GLN A 400 -13.58 21.67 -18.81
C GLN A 400 -13.05 23.10 -18.64
N ALA A 401 -12.09 23.31 -17.74
CA ALA A 401 -11.43 24.61 -17.57
C ALA A 401 -10.72 25.06 -18.86
N THR A 402 -10.08 24.13 -19.57
CA THR A 402 -9.43 24.44 -20.86
C THR A 402 -10.46 24.78 -21.94
N GLY A 403 -11.61 24.10 -21.96
CA GLY A 403 -12.72 24.37 -22.86
C GLY A 403 -13.38 25.73 -22.61
N THR A 404 -13.61 26.11 -21.36
CA THR A 404 -14.16 27.43 -21.00
C THR A 404 -13.19 28.55 -21.35
N ILE A 405 -11.88 28.36 -21.10
CA ILE A 405 -10.84 29.31 -21.53
C ILE A 405 -10.83 29.45 -23.06
N THR A 406 -10.88 28.33 -23.80
CA THR A 406 -10.90 28.35 -25.27
C THR A 406 -12.13 29.08 -25.81
N THR A 407 -13.29 28.85 -25.19
CA THR A 407 -14.55 29.51 -25.58
C THR A 407 -14.51 31.01 -25.27
N ALA A 408 -13.98 31.39 -24.10
CA ALA A 408 -13.81 32.79 -23.71
C ALA A 408 -12.83 33.54 -24.65
N VAL A 409 -11.73 32.89 -25.03
CA VAL A 409 -10.77 33.42 -25.99
C VAL A 409 -11.38 33.55 -27.40
N GLY A 410 -12.15 32.56 -27.84
CA GLY A 410 -12.89 32.64 -29.11
C GLY A 410 -13.94 33.76 -29.12
N GLY A 411 -14.66 33.94 -28.00
CA GLY A 411 -15.58 35.05 -27.80
C GLY A 411 -14.89 36.40 -27.92
N LEU A 412 -13.78 36.59 -27.20
CA LEU A 412 -12.95 37.79 -27.28
C LEU A 412 -12.41 38.04 -28.70
N ALA A 413 -11.97 37.00 -29.40
CA ALA A 413 -11.50 37.13 -30.79
C ALA A 413 -12.62 37.60 -31.72
N SER A 414 -13.83 37.04 -31.58
CA SER A 414 -15.00 37.45 -32.39
C SER A 414 -15.46 38.88 -32.07
N GLU A 415 -15.36 39.29 -30.80
CA GLU A 415 -15.71 40.63 -30.35
C GLU A 415 -14.70 41.66 -30.85
N VAL A 416 -13.41 41.31 -30.84
CA VAL A 416 -12.35 42.10 -31.46
C VAL A 416 -12.55 42.21 -32.97
N GLU A 417 -12.87 41.12 -33.67
CA GLU A 417 -13.19 41.16 -35.10
C GLU A 417 -14.41 42.07 -35.38
N GLY A 418 -15.49 41.95 -34.61
CA GLY A 418 -16.67 42.79 -34.72
C GLY A 418 -16.37 44.28 -34.50
N LEU A 419 -15.56 44.60 -33.49
CA LEU A 419 -15.11 45.98 -33.23
C LEU A 419 -14.20 46.50 -34.34
N THR A 420 -13.32 45.66 -34.91
CA THR A 420 -12.48 46.06 -36.05
C THR A 420 -13.29 46.25 -37.33
N ALA A 421 -14.35 45.47 -37.55
CA ALA A 421 -15.27 45.65 -38.67
C ALA A 421 -16.10 46.93 -38.52
N GLN A 422 -16.63 47.21 -37.32
CA GLN A 422 -17.29 48.50 -37.02
C GLN A 422 -16.37 49.70 -37.19
N ALA A 423 -15.13 49.59 -36.73
CA ALA A 423 -14.12 50.64 -36.92
C ALA A 423 -13.79 50.87 -38.40
N ARG A 424 -13.88 49.83 -39.23
CA ARG A 424 -13.67 49.91 -40.67
C ARG A 424 -14.85 50.59 -41.38
N ASP A 425 -16.09 50.22 -41.08
CA ASP A 425 -17.29 50.90 -41.60
C ASP A 425 -17.37 52.37 -41.16
N ALA A 426 -16.94 52.69 -39.94
CA ALA A 426 -16.87 54.07 -39.45
C ALA A 426 -15.73 54.89 -40.09
N SER A 427 -14.80 54.25 -40.80
CA SER A 427 -13.66 54.90 -41.46
C SER A 427 -13.86 55.09 -42.97
N GLU A 428 -14.97 54.61 -43.53
CA GLU A 428 -15.32 54.86 -44.94
C GLU A 428 -15.96 56.26 -45.05
N PRO A 429 -15.31 57.23 -45.71
CA PRO A 429 -15.87 58.57 -45.84
C PRO A 429 -17.11 58.52 -46.75
N ALA A 430 -18.21 59.09 -46.26
CA ALA A 430 -19.34 59.49 -47.06
C ALA A 430 -18.83 60.41 -48.18
N ASP A 431 -18.81 59.89 -49.41
CA ASP A 431 -18.49 60.67 -50.59
C ASP A 431 -19.53 61.79 -50.72
N ALA A 432 -19.02 62.98 -50.98
CA ALA A 432 -19.76 64.23 -50.98
C ALA A 432 -20.75 64.29 -52.17
N PRO A 433 -21.82 65.10 -52.07
CA PRO A 433 -22.73 65.33 -53.18
C PRO A 433 -22.03 66.07 -54.34
N GLU A 434 -22.25 65.58 -55.56
CA GLU A 434 -21.85 66.25 -56.81
C GLU A 434 -22.38 67.70 -56.87
N PRO A 435 -21.57 68.69 -57.27
CA PRO A 435 -22.06 69.99 -57.67
C PRO A 435 -22.45 69.97 -59.16
N VAL A 436 -23.70 70.38 -59.42
CA VAL A 436 -24.32 70.96 -60.64
C VAL A 436 -23.68 70.69 -62.00
#